data_AF-A0A7L5ACA2-F1
#
_entry.id   AF-A0A7L5ACA2-F1
#
_cell.length_a   1.000
_cell.length_b   1.000
_cell.length_c   1.000
_cell.angle_alpha   90.00
_cell.angle_beta   90.00
_cell.angle_gamma   90.00
#
_symmetry.space_group_name_H-M   'P 1'
#
loop_
_entity.id
_entity.type
_entity.pdbx_description
1 polymer ?
#
loop_
_entity_poly.entity_id
_entity_poly.type
_entity_poly.pdbx_seq_one_letter_code
_entity_poly.pdbx_strand_id
1 'polypeptide(L)'
;MEEAEGYKRLLTLDEPKYSIEQIAAKVGKTPVYIAQRLKLTELCEAVVDAFYRSDIGVGHALMLAKLPADLQQQGLTACFKEVYTNHGDKPARILLPVRNLRFWIETNVLLLLKEAPFDKRNAHLVAIAGSCVDCPNRTGHNKLLFADLGKQDACTNPTCYQAKVEAHVAAAVAAKPKLMQISTLQGQQREGSPVLPRNKYVAIREDKPADKARAQWPEYKTCKFVTEAIVTEGHGQGTIQKVCTNAECPVHHPKPKTQTPQNVADNAKWKAEQEKRRREEAISNTTGIRVLSAIGAAVAVRLMKRDLLFVIERLAAMLDENRLAIVAKQHGIKKAKDSDSIEKLFAAFLRRTEESMLGRLTVELTIVLAAARGNAPSVLKDAATVYKVDTDAIAAKVKQEFAAKEKAKKPVAKAQPKPARKAKAA
;
A
#
# COMPACT_ATOMS: atom_id res chain seq x y z
N MET A 1 -10.64 -28.67 -3.87
CA MET A 1 -9.59 -29.54 -4.46
C MET A 1 -10.21 -30.82 -5.01
N GLU A 2 -11.03 -31.52 -4.23
CA GLU A 2 -11.74 -32.74 -4.65
C GLU A 2 -12.48 -32.62 -6.00
N GLU A 3 -13.23 -31.53 -6.21
CA GLU A 3 -13.90 -31.27 -7.49
C GLU A 3 -12.91 -31.22 -8.68
N ALA A 4 -11.77 -30.55 -8.48
CA ALA A 4 -10.73 -30.42 -9.51
C ALA A 4 -10.08 -31.78 -9.83
N GLU A 5 -9.82 -32.58 -8.81
CA GLU A 5 -9.31 -33.95 -8.97
C GLU A 5 -10.32 -34.85 -9.67
N GLY A 6 -11.61 -34.73 -9.34
CA GLY A 6 -12.69 -35.45 -10.01
C GLY A 6 -12.72 -35.16 -11.51
N TYR A 7 -12.65 -33.88 -11.90
CA TYR A 7 -12.56 -33.50 -13.31
C TYR A 7 -11.28 -34.01 -13.98
N LYS A 8 -10.15 -33.96 -13.29
CA LYS A 8 -8.87 -34.48 -13.82
C LYS A 8 -8.96 -35.99 -14.08
N ARG A 9 -9.52 -36.76 -13.14
CA ARG A 9 -9.73 -38.21 -13.28
C ARG A 9 -10.63 -38.53 -14.46
N LEU A 10 -11.70 -37.77 -14.68
CA LEU A 10 -12.58 -37.93 -15.85
C LEU A 10 -11.86 -37.67 -17.18
N LEU A 11 -10.96 -36.69 -17.24
CA LEU A 11 -10.15 -36.42 -18.44
C LEU A 11 -9.10 -37.51 -18.73
N THR A 12 -8.66 -38.23 -17.72
CA THR A 12 -7.65 -39.29 -17.84
C THR A 12 -8.25 -40.68 -18.05
N LEU A 13 -9.58 -40.82 -18.14
CA LEU A 13 -10.21 -42.10 -18.47
C LEU A 13 -9.91 -42.49 -19.91
N ASP A 14 -9.55 -43.75 -20.12
CA ASP A 14 -9.37 -44.32 -21.46
C ASP A 14 -10.73 -44.46 -22.17
N GLU A 15 -11.72 -45.05 -21.49
CA GLU A 15 -13.09 -45.17 -21.99
C GLU A 15 -14.15 -44.93 -20.88
N PRO A 16 -15.18 -44.09 -21.14
CA PRO A 16 -15.28 -43.16 -22.26
C PRO A 16 -14.31 -41.96 -22.09
N LYS A 17 -13.65 -41.56 -23.19
CA LYS A 17 -12.78 -40.37 -23.20
C LYS A 17 -13.61 -39.10 -23.14
N TYR A 18 -13.43 -38.30 -22.08
CA TYR A 18 -14.12 -37.03 -21.90
C TYR A 18 -13.28 -35.83 -22.35
N SER A 19 -13.93 -34.84 -22.95
CA SER A 19 -13.43 -33.49 -23.18
C SER A 19 -13.92 -32.52 -22.11
N ILE A 20 -13.29 -31.34 -22.02
CA ILE A 20 -13.72 -30.28 -21.09
C ILE A 20 -15.18 -29.87 -21.36
N GLU A 21 -15.58 -29.81 -22.63
CA GLU A 21 -16.92 -29.46 -23.09
C GLU A 21 -17.96 -30.51 -22.66
N GLN A 22 -17.62 -31.80 -22.79
CA GLN A 22 -18.50 -32.89 -22.37
C GLN A 22 -18.66 -32.94 -20.84
N ILE A 23 -17.57 -32.72 -20.08
CA ILE A 23 -17.64 -32.64 -18.61
C ILE A 23 -18.54 -31.47 -18.22
N ALA A 24 -18.29 -30.29 -18.80
CA ALA A 24 -19.07 -29.07 -18.56
C ALA A 24 -20.57 -29.28 -18.78
N ALA A 25 -20.94 -29.90 -19.91
CA ALA A 25 -22.33 -30.23 -20.23
C ALA A 25 -22.95 -31.20 -19.21
N LYS A 26 -22.22 -32.23 -18.77
CA LYS A 26 -22.71 -33.22 -17.79
C LYS A 26 -22.94 -32.64 -16.40
N VAL A 27 -22.10 -31.70 -15.96
CA VAL A 27 -22.20 -31.11 -14.61
C VAL A 27 -22.94 -29.77 -14.56
N GLY A 28 -23.49 -29.31 -15.69
CA GLY A 28 -24.20 -28.04 -15.78
C GLY A 28 -23.32 -26.82 -15.49
N LYS A 29 -22.06 -26.85 -15.94
CA LYS A 29 -21.07 -25.76 -15.78
C LYS A 29 -20.59 -25.28 -17.15
N THR A 30 -19.89 -24.15 -17.16
CA THR A 30 -19.25 -23.66 -18.38
C THR A 30 -17.90 -24.36 -18.60
N PRO A 31 -17.43 -24.52 -19.85
CA PRO A 31 -16.09 -25.05 -20.11
C PRO A 31 -14.98 -24.25 -19.39
N VAL A 32 -15.15 -22.92 -19.28
CA VAL A 32 -14.24 -22.04 -18.54
C VAL A 32 -14.17 -22.42 -17.07
N TYR A 33 -15.30 -22.76 -16.44
CA TYR A 33 -15.34 -23.19 -15.05
C TYR A 33 -14.54 -24.49 -14.84
N ILE A 34 -14.73 -25.48 -15.72
CA ILE A 34 -14.01 -26.76 -15.67
C ILE A 34 -12.51 -26.52 -15.87
N ALA A 35 -12.12 -25.75 -16.87
CA ALA A 35 -10.71 -25.40 -17.12
C ALA A 35 -10.06 -24.70 -15.92
N GLN A 36 -10.76 -23.75 -15.29
CA GLN A 36 -10.29 -23.08 -14.08
C GLN A 36 -10.12 -24.07 -12.92
N ARG A 37 -11.07 -24.98 -12.72
CA ARG A 37 -10.99 -26.00 -11.66
C ARG A 37 -9.84 -26.95 -11.89
N LEU A 38 -9.66 -27.47 -13.10
CA LEU A 38 -8.55 -28.33 -13.47
C LEU A 38 -7.20 -27.67 -13.15
N LYS A 39 -7.09 -26.35 -13.35
CA LYS A 39 -5.86 -25.60 -13.04
C LYS A 39 -5.46 -25.69 -11.56
N LEU A 40 -6.42 -25.82 -10.64
CA LEU A 40 -6.11 -26.02 -9.21
C LEU A 40 -5.30 -27.28 -8.93
N THR A 41 -5.33 -28.29 -9.83
CA THR A 41 -4.50 -29.49 -9.70
C THR A 41 -3.03 -29.28 -10.01
N GLU A 42 -2.65 -28.08 -10.47
CA GLU A 42 -1.28 -27.66 -10.73
C GLU A 42 -0.71 -26.77 -9.61
N LEU A 43 -1.44 -26.65 -8.48
CA LEU A 43 -0.95 -25.93 -7.31
C LEU A 43 0.22 -26.67 -6.65
N CYS A 44 1.24 -25.93 -6.23
CA CYS A 44 2.31 -26.47 -5.41
C CYS A 44 1.81 -26.72 -3.97
N GLU A 45 2.47 -27.65 -3.27
CA GLU A 45 2.08 -28.13 -1.95
C GLU A 45 1.81 -27.00 -0.95
N ALA A 46 2.69 -26.00 -0.88
CA ALA A 46 2.53 -24.85 0.01
C ALA A 46 1.23 -24.06 -0.22
N VAL A 47 0.77 -23.95 -1.47
CA VAL A 47 -0.50 -23.25 -1.80
C VAL A 47 -1.69 -24.15 -1.52
N VAL A 48 -1.57 -25.45 -1.78
CA VAL A 48 -2.59 -26.45 -1.42
C VAL A 48 -2.86 -26.42 0.08
N ASP A 49 -1.81 -26.42 0.90
CA ASP A 49 -1.92 -26.36 2.36
C ASP A 49 -2.55 -25.06 2.85
N ALA A 50 -2.17 -23.92 2.27
CA ALA A 50 -2.78 -22.62 2.59
C ALA A 50 -4.27 -22.59 2.21
N PHE A 51 -4.62 -23.24 1.09
CA PHE A 51 -6.01 -23.33 0.64
C PHE A 51 -6.86 -24.25 1.54
N TYR A 52 -6.35 -25.42 1.93
CA TYR A 52 -7.05 -26.31 2.86
C TYR A 52 -7.22 -25.71 4.26
N ARG A 53 -6.23 -24.94 4.75
CA ARG A 53 -6.34 -24.18 6.00
C ARG A 53 -7.29 -22.98 5.93
N SER A 54 -7.86 -22.70 4.76
CA SER A 54 -8.68 -21.50 4.51
C SER A 54 -7.91 -20.18 4.73
N ASP A 55 -6.58 -20.21 4.65
CA ASP A 55 -5.74 -18.99 4.72
C ASP A 55 -5.91 -18.13 3.45
N ILE A 56 -6.28 -18.75 2.33
CA ILE A 56 -6.60 -18.11 1.07
C ILE A 56 -7.93 -18.63 0.50
N GLY A 57 -8.62 -17.80 -0.28
CA GLY A 57 -9.86 -18.20 -0.96
C GLY A 57 -9.62 -18.86 -2.32
N VAL A 58 -10.68 -19.44 -2.90
CA VAL A 58 -10.66 -20.04 -4.25
C VAL A 58 -10.15 -19.06 -5.31
N GLY A 59 -10.51 -17.78 -5.19
CA GLY A 59 -10.05 -16.74 -6.12
C GLY A 59 -8.53 -16.56 -6.10
N HIS A 60 -7.90 -16.60 -4.93
CA HIS A 60 -6.44 -16.55 -4.81
C HIS A 60 -5.80 -17.82 -5.35
N ALA A 61 -6.33 -18.99 -4.98
CA ALA A 61 -5.82 -20.27 -5.44
C ALA A 61 -5.86 -20.38 -6.98
N LEU A 62 -6.94 -19.94 -7.62
CA LEU A 62 -7.06 -19.89 -9.09
C LEU A 62 -6.05 -18.95 -9.74
N MET A 63 -5.73 -17.81 -9.11
CA MET A 63 -4.72 -16.88 -9.62
C MET A 63 -3.31 -17.45 -9.48
N LEU A 64 -3.00 -18.08 -8.35
CA LEU A 64 -1.71 -18.72 -8.13
C LEU A 64 -1.50 -19.91 -9.08
N ALA A 65 -2.54 -20.70 -9.32
CA ALA A 65 -2.50 -21.83 -10.23
C ALA A 65 -2.16 -21.44 -11.68
N LYS A 66 -2.33 -20.18 -12.07
CA LYS A 66 -1.94 -19.68 -13.40
C LYS A 66 -0.43 -19.44 -13.53
N LEU A 67 0.31 -19.48 -12.43
CA LEU A 67 1.76 -19.25 -12.38
C LEU A 67 2.52 -20.58 -12.42
N PRO A 68 3.75 -20.57 -12.97
CA PRO A 68 4.72 -21.64 -12.78
C PRO A 68 4.93 -21.97 -11.29
N ALA A 69 5.18 -23.25 -10.97
CA ALA A 69 5.22 -23.75 -9.60
C ALA A 69 6.25 -23.03 -8.70
N ASP A 70 7.40 -22.62 -9.25
CA ASP A 70 8.45 -21.84 -8.59
C ASP A 70 7.99 -20.45 -8.15
N LEU A 71 7.02 -19.86 -8.86
CA LEU A 71 6.47 -18.55 -8.53
C LEU A 71 5.23 -18.60 -7.63
N GLN A 72 4.57 -19.74 -7.53
CA GLN A 72 3.35 -19.85 -6.72
C GLN A 72 3.60 -19.54 -5.24
N GLN A 73 4.76 -19.93 -4.70
CA GLN A 73 5.14 -19.61 -3.32
C GLN A 73 5.38 -18.10 -3.12
N GLN A 74 6.04 -17.44 -4.07
CA GLN A 74 6.24 -15.99 -4.02
C GLN A 74 4.90 -15.25 -4.11
N GLY A 75 4.02 -15.69 -5.01
CA GLY A 75 2.66 -15.17 -5.12
C GLY A 75 1.84 -15.39 -3.85
N LEU A 76 1.97 -16.56 -3.19
CA LEU A 76 1.33 -16.84 -1.91
C LEU A 76 1.80 -15.88 -0.83
N THR A 77 3.10 -15.61 -0.73
CA THR A 77 3.64 -14.61 0.20
C THR A 77 3.05 -13.23 -0.09
N ALA A 78 2.97 -12.84 -1.36
CA ALA A 78 2.38 -11.58 -1.79
C ALA A 78 0.86 -11.46 -1.53
N CYS A 79 0.16 -12.56 -1.22
CA CYS A 79 -1.24 -12.51 -0.82
C CYS A 79 -1.43 -11.87 0.56
N PHE A 80 -0.38 -11.74 1.37
CA PHE A 80 -0.49 -11.27 2.74
C PHE A 80 0.27 -9.98 2.99
N LYS A 81 -0.22 -9.20 3.94
CA LYS A 81 0.46 -8.03 4.49
C LYS A 81 0.57 -8.16 6.00
N GLU A 82 1.76 -7.88 6.51
CA GLU A 82 2.00 -7.72 7.94
C GLU A 82 1.60 -6.30 8.37
N VAL A 83 0.78 -6.23 9.42
CA VAL A 83 0.32 -4.98 10.01
C VAL A 83 0.59 -5.00 11.50
N TYR A 84 1.38 -4.04 11.96
CA TYR A 84 1.60 -3.81 13.39
C TYR A 84 0.38 -3.12 13.97
N THR A 85 -0.28 -3.78 14.91
CA THR A 85 -1.33 -3.17 15.73
C THR A 85 -0.70 -2.67 17.02
N ASN A 86 -1.15 -1.52 17.53
CA ASN A 86 -0.61 -0.84 18.73
C ASN A 86 -0.62 -1.66 20.05
N HIS A 87 -1.02 -2.94 20.01
CA HIS A 87 -1.22 -3.81 21.18
C HIS A 87 -0.53 -5.18 21.06
N GLY A 88 0.33 -5.41 20.06
CA GLY A 88 0.99 -6.71 19.89
C GLY A 88 2.47 -6.58 19.53
N ASP A 89 3.30 -7.39 20.19
CA ASP A 89 4.75 -7.50 19.89
C ASP A 89 5.01 -8.19 18.54
N LYS A 90 3.99 -8.78 17.90
CA LYS A 90 4.07 -9.46 16.61
C LYS A 90 3.09 -8.85 15.61
N PRO A 91 3.48 -8.67 14.33
CA PRO A 91 2.58 -8.16 13.31
C PRO A 91 1.45 -9.15 13.04
N ALA A 92 0.24 -8.64 12.85
CA ALA A 92 -0.89 -9.42 12.36
C ALA A 92 -0.74 -9.65 10.85
N ARG A 93 -0.85 -10.91 10.40
CA ARG A 93 -0.83 -11.28 8.99
C ARG A 93 -2.24 -11.19 8.42
N ILE A 94 -2.47 -10.28 7.48
CA ILE A 94 -3.78 -10.02 6.87
C ILE A 94 -3.78 -10.49 5.42
N LEU A 95 -4.78 -11.29 5.04
CA LEU A 95 -5.02 -11.66 3.64
C LEU A 95 -5.51 -10.45 2.85
N LEU A 96 -4.79 -10.10 1.79
CA LEU A 96 -5.17 -9.03 0.86
C LEU A 96 -6.24 -9.53 -0.12
N PRO A 97 -7.12 -8.66 -0.64
CA PRO A 97 -8.09 -9.06 -1.66
C PRO A 97 -7.42 -9.56 -2.95
N VAL A 98 -8.10 -10.42 -3.72
CA VAL A 98 -7.58 -11.04 -4.95
C VAL A 98 -7.02 -10.02 -5.96
N ARG A 99 -7.59 -8.81 -6.02
CA ARG A 99 -7.11 -7.72 -6.88
C ARG A 99 -5.65 -7.32 -6.59
N ASN A 100 -5.20 -7.46 -5.36
CA ASN A 100 -3.82 -7.15 -4.96
C ASN A 100 -2.87 -8.21 -5.50
N LEU A 101 -3.24 -9.50 -5.42
CA LEU A 101 -2.49 -10.57 -6.05
C LEU A 101 -2.43 -10.39 -7.57
N ARG A 102 -3.54 -10.01 -8.21
CA ARG A 102 -3.55 -9.68 -9.64
C ARG A 102 -2.54 -8.58 -9.97
N PHE A 103 -2.59 -7.46 -9.25
CA PHE A 103 -1.65 -6.37 -9.44
C PHE A 103 -0.19 -6.81 -9.25
N TRP A 104 0.06 -7.66 -8.24
CA TRP A 104 1.39 -8.22 -8.00
C TRP A 104 1.86 -9.08 -9.17
N ILE A 105 1.00 -9.97 -9.71
CA ILE A 105 1.32 -10.80 -10.88
C ILE A 105 1.60 -9.92 -12.10
N GLU A 106 0.75 -8.93 -12.37
CA GLU A 106 0.91 -8.00 -13.50
C GLU A 106 2.22 -7.21 -13.43
N THR A 107 2.70 -6.89 -12.22
CA THR A 107 3.88 -6.05 -12.03
C THR A 107 5.18 -6.85 -11.90
N ASN A 108 5.13 -8.05 -11.32
CA ASN A 108 6.33 -8.81 -10.95
C ASN A 108 6.55 -10.08 -11.79
N VAL A 109 5.51 -10.57 -12.48
CA VAL A 109 5.56 -11.85 -13.20
C VAL A 109 5.31 -11.70 -14.69
N LEU A 110 4.32 -10.90 -15.09
CA LEU A 110 3.98 -10.76 -16.51
C LEU A 110 5.06 -9.97 -17.27
N LEU A 111 5.66 -10.61 -18.28
CA LEU A 111 6.63 -9.98 -19.18
C LEU A 111 6.05 -9.84 -20.58
N LEU A 112 5.89 -8.61 -21.04
CA LEU A 112 5.21 -8.32 -22.31
C LEU A 112 6.01 -8.86 -23.50
N LEU A 113 5.42 -9.79 -24.25
CA LEU A 113 6.07 -10.42 -25.41
C LEU A 113 6.25 -9.46 -26.60
N LYS A 114 5.52 -8.34 -26.59
CA LYS A 114 5.72 -7.23 -27.54
C LYS A 114 7.07 -6.54 -27.33
N GLU A 115 7.55 -6.49 -26.09
CA GLU A 115 8.78 -5.79 -25.69
C GLU A 115 9.99 -6.74 -25.62
N ALA A 116 9.81 -8.01 -25.96
CA ALA A 116 10.89 -8.99 -25.98
C ALA A 116 11.99 -8.59 -26.98
N PRO A 117 13.27 -8.52 -26.55
CA PRO A 117 14.39 -8.15 -27.42
C PRO A 117 14.79 -9.28 -28.39
N PHE A 118 14.29 -10.49 -28.16
CA PHE A 118 14.63 -11.69 -28.92
C PHE A 118 13.51 -12.13 -29.87
N ASP A 119 13.88 -12.91 -30.89
CA ASP A 119 12.89 -13.52 -31.79
C ASP A 119 12.11 -14.62 -31.06
N LYS A 120 10.80 -14.38 -30.91
CA LYS A 120 9.84 -15.31 -30.29
C LYS A 120 9.69 -16.62 -31.06
N ARG A 121 9.99 -16.64 -32.36
CA ARG A 121 9.92 -17.83 -33.20
C ARG A 121 11.13 -18.73 -33.07
N ASN A 122 12.26 -18.22 -32.56
CA ASN A 122 13.49 -18.97 -32.44
C ASN A 122 13.39 -20.05 -31.36
N ALA A 123 13.24 -21.31 -31.78
CA ALA A 123 13.18 -22.48 -30.90
C ALA A 123 14.55 -22.88 -30.31
N HIS A 124 15.64 -22.41 -30.90
CA HIS A 124 17.01 -22.79 -30.53
C HIS A 124 17.68 -21.80 -29.57
N LEU A 125 17.04 -20.66 -29.29
CA LEU A 125 17.60 -19.66 -28.37
C LEU A 125 17.85 -20.24 -26.97
N VAL A 126 16.92 -21.08 -26.49
CA VAL A 126 17.09 -21.94 -25.32
C VAL A 126 16.42 -23.27 -25.67
N ALA A 127 17.21 -24.29 -25.99
CA ALA A 127 16.73 -25.54 -26.60
C ALA A 127 15.63 -26.23 -25.79
N ILE A 128 15.75 -26.26 -24.46
CA ILE A 128 14.76 -26.88 -23.55
C ILE A 128 13.43 -26.11 -23.57
N ALA A 129 13.47 -24.78 -23.74
CA ALA A 129 12.29 -23.94 -23.68
C ALA A 129 11.51 -23.85 -25.01
N GLY A 130 12.15 -24.13 -26.14
CA GLY A 130 11.51 -24.07 -27.46
C GLY A 130 11.04 -22.66 -27.87
N SER A 131 10.10 -22.59 -28.82
CA SER A 131 9.55 -21.33 -29.34
C SER A 131 8.49 -20.73 -28.40
N CYS A 132 8.39 -19.39 -28.37
CA CYS A 132 7.35 -18.68 -27.61
C CYS A 132 5.97 -18.70 -28.30
N VAL A 133 5.88 -19.07 -29.59
CA VAL A 133 4.63 -19.01 -30.36
C VAL A 133 3.56 -19.93 -29.76
N ASP A 134 3.94 -21.18 -29.50
CA ASP A 134 3.05 -22.22 -28.97
C ASP A 134 3.32 -22.53 -27.50
N CYS A 135 4.05 -21.64 -26.81
CA CYS A 135 4.42 -21.84 -25.42
C CYS A 135 3.18 -21.81 -24.49
N PRO A 136 2.98 -22.83 -23.63
CA PRO A 136 1.84 -22.87 -22.72
C PRO A 136 1.90 -21.81 -21.60
N ASN A 137 3.09 -21.24 -21.34
CA ASN A 137 3.30 -20.15 -20.39
C ASN A 137 3.00 -18.75 -20.98
N ARG A 138 2.40 -18.69 -22.18
CA ARG A 138 1.99 -17.46 -22.81
C ARG A 138 0.52 -17.17 -22.50
N THR A 139 0.20 -15.97 -22.03
CA THR A 139 -1.20 -15.61 -21.72
C THR A 139 -2.10 -15.70 -22.96
N GLY A 140 -1.56 -15.41 -24.15
CA GLY A 140 -2.25 -15.58 -25.44
C GLY A 140 -2.45 -17.03 -25.90
N HIS A 141 -1.78 -18.02 -25.29
CA HIS A 141 -2.00 -19.45 -25.60
C HIS A 141 -3.35 -19.95 -25.07
N ASN A 142 -3.77 -19.48 -23.89
CA ASN A 142 -5.08 -19.79 -23.32
C ASN A 142 -5.83 -18.53 -22.88
N LYS A 143 -6.37 -17.79 -23.87
CA LYS A 143 -7.06 -16.51 -23.63
C LYS A 143 -8.23 -16.61 -22.64
N LEU A 144 -8.89 -17.77 -22.54
CA LEU A 144 -10.01 -17.98 -21.61
C LEU A 144 -9.52 -18.06 -20.16
N LEU A 145 -8.37 -18.69 -19.92
CA LEU A 145 -7.80 -18.84 -18.57
C LEU A 145 -7.18 -17.53 -18.06
N PHE A 146 -6.62 -16.72 -18.97
CA PHE A 146 -5.90 -15.48 -18.66
C PHE A 146 -6.68 -14.21 -19.00
N ALA A 147 -7.99 -14.29 -19.27
CA ALA A 147 -8.83 -13.13 -19.64
C ALA A 147 -8.82 -11.99 -18.61
N ASP A 148 -8.43 -12.31 -17.37
CA ASP A 148 -8.37 -11.43 -16.22
C ASP A 148 -6.96 -10.95 -15.86
N LEU A 149 -5.93 -11.32 -16.65
CA LEU A 149 -4.52 -11.00 -16.46
C LEU A 149 -3.98 -10.22 -17.66
N GLY A 150 -3.95 -8.88 -17.53
CA GLY A 150 -3.44 -7.98 -18.57
C GLY A 150 -4.28 -7.94 -19.85
N LYS A 151 -4.01 -6.93 -20.69
CA LYS A 151 -4.65 -6.78 -22.02
C LYS A 151 -3.76 -7.24 -23.17
N GLN A 152 -2.46 -7.38 -22.90
CA GLN A 152 -1.45 -7.70 -23.90
C GLN A 152 -0.92 -9.11 -23.69
N ASP A 153 -0.44 -9.71 -24.76
CA ASP A 153 0.16 -11.04 -24.73
C ASP A 153 1.50 -11.02 -23.98
N ALA A 154 1.62 -11.87 -22.97
CA ALA A 154 2.72 -11.84 -22.00
C ALA A 154 3.21 -13.26 -21.66
N CYS A 155 4.48 -13.35 -21.28
CA CYS A 155 5.07 -14.54 -20.67
C CYS A 155 4.76 -14.54 -19.17
N THR A 156 4.37 -15.69 -18.62
CA THR A 156 4.17 -15.90 -17.17
C THR A 156 5.36 -16.59 -16.50
N ASN A 157 6.44 -16.85 -17.24
CA ASN A 157 7.65 -17.49 -16.75
C ASN A 157 8.87 -16.55 -16.91
N PRO A 158 9.18 -15.74 -15.86
CA PRO A 158 10.31 -14.83 -15.84
C PRO A 158 11.66 -15.51 -16.00
N THR A 159 11.86 -16.68 -15.38
CA THR A 159 13.10 -17.44 -15.46
C THR A 159 13.42 -17.84 -16.91
N CYS A 160 12.43 -18.38 -17.62
CA CYS A 160 12.57 -18.72 -19.05
C CYS A 160 12.80 -17.49 -19.92
N TYR A 161 12.06 -16.40 -19.67
CA TYR A 161 12.23 -15.15 -20.42
C TYR A 161 13.64 -14.58 -20.22
N GLN A 162 14.13 -14.53 -18.98
CA GLN A 162 15.46 -14.04 -18.66
C GLN A 162 16.55 -14.89 -19.30
N ALA A 163 16.45 -16.22 -19.24
CA ALA A 163 17.38 -17.12 -19.93
C ALA A 163 17.42 -16.87 -21.46
N LYS A 164 16.28 -16.55 -22.07
CA LYS A 164 16.21 -16.17 -23.50
C LYS A 164 16.84 -14.80 -23.76
N VAL A 165 16.64 -13.82 -22.88
CA VAL A 165 17.30 -12.51 -22.96
C VAL A 165 18.82 -12.68 -22.88
N GLU A 166 19.32 -13.46 -21.93
CA GLU A 166 20.74 -13.72 -21.74
C GLU A 166 21.36 -14.42 -22.95
N ALA A 167 20.71 -15.47 -23.48
CA ALA A 167 21.15 -16.15 -24.69
C ALA A 167 21.16 -15.21 -25.91
N HIS A 168 20.17 -14.32 -26.01
CA HIS A 168 20.10 -13.31 -27.07
C HIS A 168 21.24 -12.29 -26.96
N VAL A 169 21.50 -11.78 -25.76
CA VAL A 169 22.62 -10.86 -25.48
C VAL A 169 23.95 -11.52 -25.83
N ALA A 170 24.18 -12.76 -25.37
CA ALA A 170 25.39 -13.50 -25.66
C ALA A 170 25.61 -13.69 -27.17
N ALA A 171 24.55 -14.07 -27.90
CA ALA A 171 24.61 -14.20 -29.36
C ALA A 171 24.89 -12.86 -30.06
N ALA A 172 24.28 -11.76 -29.60
CA ALA A 172 24.50 -10.43 -30.17
C ALA A 172 25.94 -9.93 -29.96
N VAL A 173 26.49 -10.13 -28.76
CA VAL A 173 27.89 -9.78 -28.45
C VAL A 173 28.86 -10.63 -29.26
N ALA A 174 28.61 -11.93 -29.40
CA ALA A 174 29.43 -12.82 -30.23
C ALA A 174 29.40 -12.43 -31.72
N ALA A 175 28.22 -12.07 -32.24
CA ALA A 175 28.04 -11.68 -33.64
C ALA A 175 28.66 -10.30 -33.95
N LYS A 176 28.68 -9.37 -32.99
CA LYS A 176 29.24 -8.02 -33.13
C LYS A 176 30.21 -7.70 -31.98
N PRO A 177 31.49 -8.11 -32.06
CA PRO A 177 32.47 -7.84 -30.99
C PRO A 177 32.71 -6.36 -30.67
N LYS A 178 32.39 -5.44 -31.60
CA LYS A 178 32.47 -3.98 -31.40
C LYS A 178 31.24 -3.38 -30.71
N LEU A 179 30.21 -4.19 -30.42
CA LEU A 179 28.99 -3.74 -29.76
C LEU A 179 29.28 -3.44 -28.29
N MET A 180 29.12 -2.19 -27.89
CA MET A 180 29.41 -1.79 -26.51
C MET A 180 28.39 -2.39 -25.56
N GLN A 181 28.81 -2.77 -24.35
CA GLN A 181 27.91 -3.27 -23.31
C GLN A 181 27.65 -2.16 -22.30
N ILE A 182 26.38 -1.87 -22.01
CA ILE A 182 25.97 -0.80 -21.09
C ILE A 182 25.05 -1.32 -20.00
N SER A 183 25.17 -0.73 -18.81
CA SER A 183 24.25 -0.92 -17.70
C SER A 183 23.35 0.29 -17.55
N THR A 184 22.05 0.04 -17.34
CA THR A 184 21.07 1.09 -17.04
C THR A 184 20.82 1.24 -15.53
N LEU A 185 21.42 0.36 -14.72
CA LEU A 185 21.35 0.43 -13.26
C LEU A 185 22.10 1.66 -12.72
N GLN A 186 21.58 2.25 -11.65
CA GLN A 186 22.28 3.29 -10.91
C GLN A 186 23.23 2.63 -9.90
N GLY A 187 24.54 2.83 -10.06
CA GLY A 187 25.54 2.27 -9.15
C GLY A 187 26.91 2.12 -9.78
N GLN A 188 27.89 1.80 -8.94
CA GLN A 188 29.20 1.35 -9.42
C GLN A 188 29.08 -0.09 -9.95
N GLN A 189 29.72 -0.32 -11.08
CA GLN A 189 29.85 -1.64 -11.67
C GLN A 189 30.98 -2.42 -11.00
N ARG A 190 30.94 -3.76 -11.11
CA ARG A 190 32.03 -4.61 -10.62
C ARG A 190 33.34 -4.17 -11.27
N GLU A 191 34.40 -4.09 -10.47
CA GLU A 191 35.73 -3.68 -10.93
C GLU A 191 36.22 -4.64 -12.03
N GLY A 192 36.62 -4.07 -13.18
CA GLY A 192 37.02 -4.86 -14.36
C GLY A 192 35.89 -5.35 -15.27
N SER A 193 34.62 -4.99 -15.02
CA SER A 193 33.51 -5.35 -15.91
C SER A 193 33.64 -4.69 -17.29
N PRO A 194 33.40 -5.42 -18.41
CA PRO A 194 33.32 -4.83 -19.74
C PRO A 194 32.06 -3.96 -19.95
N VAL A 195 31.17 -3.91 -18.95
CA VAL A 195 29.91 -3.17 -19.00
C VAL A 195 30.09 -1.74 -18.51
N LEU A 196 29.75 -0.75 -19.35
CA LEU A 196 29.82 0.66 -18.99
C LEU A 196 28.67 1.06 -18.04
N PRO A 197 28.97 1.71 -16.90
CA PRO A 197 27.95 2.19 -15.96
C PRO A 197 27.16 3.38 -16.54
N ARG A 198 25.97 3.60 -15.99
CA ARG A 198 25.00 4.61 -16.46
C ARG A 198 25.56 6.04 -16.57
N ASN A 199 26.53 6.41 -15.75
CA ASN A 199 27.16 7.73 -15.72
C ASN A 199 28.30 7.92 -16.74
N LYS A 200 28.67 6.89 -17.50
CA LYS A 200 29.76 6.92 -18.49
C LYS A 200 29.28 7.04 -19.94
N TYR A 201 27.97 7.14 -20.16
CA TYR A 201 27.39 7.31 -21.49
C TYR A 201 26.13 8.17 -21.47
N VAL A 202 25.83 8.75 -22.62
CA VAL A 202 24.55 9.41 -22.91
C VAL A 202 23.79 8.58 -23.93
N ALA A 203 22.62 8.07 -23.55
CA ALA A 203 21.72 7.37 -24.46
C ALA A 203 21.00 8.38 -25.36
N ILE A 204 21.05 8.14 -26.66
CA ILE A 204 20.43 8.99 -27.67
C ILE A 204 19.04 8.45 -27.95
N ARG A 205 18.07 9.30 -27.70
CA ARG A 205 16.65 9.05 -27.86
C ARG A 205 16.22 9.25 -29.30
N GLU A 206 15.47 8.29 -29.82
CA GLU A 206 14.85 8.38 -31.14
C GLU A 206 13.37 8.80 -31.06
N ASP A 207 12.79 8.86 -29.86
CA ASP A 207 11.43 9.34 -29.64
C ASP A 207 11.30 10.85 -29.85
N LYS A 208 10.10 11.27 -30.28
CA LYS A 208 9.81 12.69 -30.52
C LYS A 208 9.82 13.47 -29.18
N PRO A 209 10.59 14.56 -29.06
CA PRO A 209 10.59 15.39 -27.86
C PRO A 209 9.18 15.93 -27.57
N ALA A 210 8.78 15.94 -26.30
CA ALA A 210 7.47 16.47 -25.90
C ALA A 210 7.31 17.97 -26.24
N ASP A 211 8.39 18.75 -26.12
CA ASP A 211 8.39 20.20 -26.35
C ASP A 211 9.70 20.69 -26.98
N LYS A 212 9.67 21.89 -27.58
CA LYS A 212 10.85 22.54 -28.18
C LYS A 212 12.03 22.71 -27.19
N ALA A 213 11.74 22.88 -25.90
CA ALA A 213 12.78 22.98 -24.87
C ALA A 213 13.52 21.65 -24.67
N ARG A 214 12.79 20.52 -24.63
CA ARG A 214 13.38 19.18 -24.49
C ARG A 214 14.12 18.75 -25.76
N ALA A 215 13.70 19.22 -26.93
CA ALA A 215 14.43 18.98 -28.19
C ALA A 215 15.88 19.52 -28.16
N GLN A 216 16.19 20.47 -27.28
CA GLN A 216 17.55 21.00 -27.14
C GLN A 216 18.42 20.17 -26.20
N TRP A 217 17.86 19.19 -25.48
CA TRP A 217 18.61 18.37 -24.55
C TRP A 217 19.59 17.46 -25.28
N PRO A 218 20.75 17.15 -24.67
CA PRO A 218 21.76 16.33 -25.31
C PRO A 218 21.27 14.93 -25.72
N GLU A 219 20.33 14.34 -24.98
CA GLU A 219 19.76 13.03 -25.28
C GLU A 219 19.01 12.98 -26.63
N TYR A 220 18.54 14.11 -27.16
CA TYR A 220 17.87 14.18 -28.47
C TYR A 220 18.79 14.68 -29.59
N LYS A 221 20.08 14.87 -29.31
CA LYS A 221 21.07 15.35 -30.29
C LYS A 221 22.02 14.21 -30.66
N THR A 222 22.11 13.91 -31.95
CA THR A 222 23.13 13.02 -32.49
C THR A 222 24.49 13.72 -32.53
N CYS A 223 25.58 12.99 -32.34
CA CYS A 223 26.94 13.50 -32.43
C CYS A 223 27.78 12.67 -33.41
N LYS A 224 29.07 12.99 -33.58
CA LYS A 224 29.99 12.21 -34.43
C LYS A 224 30.51 10.91 -33.78
N PHE A 225 30.28 10.75 -32.47
CA PHE A 225 30.79 9.63 -31.67
C PHE A 225 29.69 8.63 -31.29
N VAL A 226 28.58 8.61 -32.02
CA VAL A 226 27.49 7.67 -31.75
C VAL A 226 27.96 6.27 -32.07
N THR A 227 27.79 5.36 -31.12
CA THR A 227 28.02 3.93 -31.28
C THR A 227 26.78 3.14 -30.87
N GLU A 228 26.64 1.94 -31.41
CA GLU A 228 25.63 0.99 -30.95
C GLU A 228 26.11 0.33 -29.65
N ALA A 229 25.20 0.23 -28.68
CA ALA A 229 25.42 -0.48 -27.44
C ALA A 229 24.24 -1.41 -27.12
N ILE A 230 24.53 -2.59 -26.59
CA ILE A 230 23.52 -3.49 -26.05
C ILE A 230 23.41 -3.31 -24.53
N VAL A 231 22.17 -3.25 -24.04
CA VAL A 231 21.92 -3.26 -22.59
C VAL A 231 22.09 -4.67 -22.07
N THR A 232 23.10 -4.88 -21.23
CA THR A 232 23.35 -6.17 -20.58
C THR A 232 22.75 -6.23 -19.18
N GLU A 233 22.52 -5.07 -18.55
CA GLU A 233 22.04 -4.98 -17.18
C GLU A 233 21.01 -3.86 -16.99
N GLY A 234 19.99 -4.15 -16.15
CA GLY A 234 18.95 -3.21 -15.75
C GLY A 234 17.70 -3.25 -16.64
N HIS A 235 17.07 -2.10 -16.85
CA HIS A 235 15.85 -1.98 -17.64
C HIS A 235 16.16 -2.05 -19.14
N GLY A 236 15.37 -2.85 -19.89
CA GLY A 236 15.51 -2.98 -21.34
C GLY A 236 16.69 -3.86 -21.76
N GLN A 237 17.07 -4.85 -20.95
CA GLN A 237 18.10 -5.84 -21.31
C GLN A 237 17.85 -6.46 -22.68
N GLY A 238 18.92 -6.68 -23.43
CA GLY A 238 18.87 -7.21 -24.80
C GLY A 238 18.55 -6.16 -25.88
N THR A 239 18.11 -4.95 -25.52
CA THR A 239 17.85 -3.90 -26.51
C THR A 239 19.16 -3.24 -26.96
N ILE A 240 19.21 -2.89 -28.26
CA ILE A 240 20.30 -2.10 -28.84
C ILE A 240 19.89 -0.63 -28.80
N GLN A 241 20.77 0.21 -28.27
CA GLN A 241 20.60 1.66 -28.16
C GLN A 241 21.78 2.38 -28.81
N LYS A 242 21.53 3.58 -29.32
CA LYS A 242 22.57 4.49 -29.76
C LYS A 242 23.07 5.29 -28.56
N VAL A 243 24.37 5.28 -28.32
CA VAL A 243 24.97 5.97 -27.18
C VAL A 243 26.17 6.81 -27.62
N CYS A 244 26.48 7.84 -26.85
CA CYS A 244 27.76 8.54 -26.89
C CYS A 244 28.52 8.25 -25.59
N THR A 245 29.71 7.67 -25.71
CA THR A 245 30.61 7.36 -24.58
C THR A 245 31.78 8.32 -24.47
N ASN A 246 31.93 9.25 -25.43
CA ASN A 246 33.04 10.18 -25.43
C ASN A 246 32.82 11.31 -24.41
N ALA A 247 33.64 11.33 -23.35
CA ALA A 247 33.62 12.34 -22.31
C ALA A 247 33.93 13.77 -22.80
N GLU A 248 34.62 13.89 -23.94
CA GLU A 248 34.95 15.19 -24.57
C GLU A 248 33.94 15.61 -25.64
N CYS A 249 32.80 14.91 -25.76
CA CYS A 249 31.79 15.23 -26.75
C CYS A 249 31.19 16.64 -26.49
N PRO A 250 31.35 17.61 -27.39
CA PRO A 250 30.86 18.98 -27.16
C PRO A 250 29.33 19.08 -27.14
N VAL A 251 28.63 18.07 -27.67
CA VAL A 251 27.17 17.99 -27.71
C VAL A 251 26.61 17.45 -26.39
N HIS A 252 27.25 16.42 -25.84
CA HIS A 252 26.76 15.65 -24.68
C HIS A 252 27.41 16.02 -23.36
N HIS A 253 28.64 16.53 -23.40
CA HIS A 253 29.37 17.07 -22.27
C HIS A 253 29.81 18.51 -22.60
N PRO A 254 28.85 19.45 -22.80
CA PRO A 254 29.21 20.84 -23.01
C PRO A 254 30.01 21.31 -21.80
N LYS A 255 31.22 21.84 -22.04
CA LYS A 255 32.03 22.42 -20.96
C LYS A 255 31.15 23.44 -20.23
N PRO A 256 31.03 23.36 -18.90
CA PRO A 256 30.26 24.35 -18.17
C PRO A 256 30.80 25.72 -18.56
N LYS A 257 29.91 26.61 -19.01
CA LYS A 257 30.27 28.02 -19.20
C LYS A 257 30.92 28.45 -17.89
N THR A 258 32.15 28.96 -17.96
CA THR A 258 32.91 29.47 -16.83
C THR A 258 31.96 30.24 -15.93
N GLN A 259 31.87 29.82 -14.66
CA GLN A 259 30.90 30.38 -13.71
C GLN A 259 31.02 31.91 -13.76
N THR A 260 29.95 32.59 -14.15
CA THR A 260 29.95 34.05 -14.13
C THR A 260 30.10 34.50 -12.67
N PRO A 261 30.81 35.61 -12.39
CA PRO A 261 30.96 36.14 -11.03
C PRO A 261 29.61 36.31 -10.30
N GLN A 262 28.55 36.60 -11.07
CA GLN A 262 27.16 36.67 -10.61
C GLN A 262 26.68 35.36 -9.95
N ASN A 263 26.86 34.22 -10.63
CA ASN A 263 26.38 32.90 -10.15
C ASN A 263 27.12 32.45 -8.88
N VAL A 264 28.38 32.85 -8.71
CA VAL A 264 29.18 32.57 -7.51
C VAL A 264 28.67 33.40 -6.34
N ALA A 265 28.41 34.69 -6.56
CA ALA A 265 27.86 35.59 -5.54
C ALA A 265 26.45 35.17 -5.09
N ASP A 266 25.59 34.76 -6.02
CA ASP A 266 24.23 34.30 -5.71
C ASP A 266 24.22 32.97 -4.93
N ASN A 267 25.12 32.04 -5.26
CA ASN A 267 25.28 30.79 -4.52
C ASN A 267 25.87 31.03 -3.11
N ALA A 268 26.82 31.95 -2.97
CA ALA A 268 27.37 32.35 -1.68
C ALA A 268 26.29 33.01 -0.80
N LYS A 269 25.47 33.91 -1.36
CA LYS A 269 24.32 34.51 -0.66
C LYS A 269 23.29 33.46 -0.25
N TRP A 270 22.95 32.52 -1.13
CA TRP A 270 22.01 31.44 -0.81
C TRP A 270 22.54 30.56 0.33
N LYS A 271 23.82 30.16 0.30
CA LYS A 271 24.43 29.39 1.40
C LYS A 271 24.46 30.17 2.72
N ALA A 272 24.79 31.47 2.67
CA ALA A 272 24.79 32.32 3.86
C ALA A 272 23.39 32.46 4.46
N GLU A 273 22.35 32.60 3.63
CA GLU A 273 20.96 32.68 4.08
C GLU A 273 20.47 31.35 4.69
N GLN A 274 20.86 30.21 4.09
CA GLN A 274 20.55 28.88 4.64
C GLN A 274 21.23 28.65 5.99
N GLU A 275 22.47 29.10 6.15
CA GLU A 275 23.21 28.98 7.41
C GLU A 275 22.64 29.92 8.48
N LYS A 276 22.28 31.14 8.11
CA LYS A 276 21.59 32.09 8.99
C LYS A 276 20.26 31.50 9.48
N ARG A 277 19.44 30.95 8.60
CA ARG A 277 18.17 30.30 8.98
C ARG A 277 18.38 29.11 9.90
N ARG A 278 19.33 28.21 9.58
CA ARG A 278 19.67 27.08 10.46
C ARG A 278 20.14 27.54 11.85
N ARG A 279 20.91 28.62 11.91
CA ARG A 279 21.35 29.23 13.17
C ARG A 279 20.19 29.83 13.96
N GLU A 280 19.30 30.56 13.30
CA GLU A 280 18.10 31.15 13.94
C GLU A 280 17.15 30.06 14.46
N GLU A 281 16.91 28.99 13.70
CA GLU A 281 16.14 27.82 14.13
C GLU A 281 16.80 27.14 15.34
N ALA A 282 18.12 26.93 15.30
CA ALA A 282 18.86 26.34 16.42
C ALA A 282 18.80 27.21 17.69
N ILE A 283 18.92 28.53 17.55
CA ILE A 283 18.77 29.49 18.66
C ILE A 283 17.34 29.46 19.20
N SER A 284 16.32 29.47 18.32
CA SER A 284 14.92 29.43 18.72
C SER A 284 14.59 28.14 19.47
N ASN A 285 14.98 26.99 18.94
CA ASN A 285 14.77 25.69 19.57
C ASN A 285 15.47 25.59 20.93
N THR A 286 16.74 26.00 20.99
CA THR A 286 17.51 25.95 22.24
C THR A 286 16.95 26.90 23.29
N THR A 287 16.55 28.11 22.87
CA THR A 287 15.88 29.08 23.74
C THR A 287 14.55 28.52 24.25
N GLY A 288 13.73 27.92 23.38
CA GLY A 288 12.46 27.30 23.75
C GLY A 288 12.63 26.19 24.79
N ILE A 289 13.61 25.30 24.61
CA ILE A 289 13.91 24.23 25.58
C ILE A 289 14.36 24.80 26.92
N ARG A 290 15.23 25.82 26.92
CA ARG A 290 15.71 26.46 28.16
C ARG A 290 14.60 27.20 28.89
N VAL A 291 13.74 27.92 28.18
CA VAL A 291 12.55 28.58 28.74
C VAL A 291 11.61 27.54 29.36
N LEU A 292 11.35 26.43 28.66
CA LEU A 292 10.51 25.36 29.19
C LEU A 292 11.10 24.75 30.48
N SER A 293 12.42 24.52 30.50
CA SER A 293 13.12 24.03 31.70
C SER A 293 13.03 25.02 32.87
N ALA A 294 13.21 26.32 32.62
CA ALA A 294 13.07 27.36 33.64
C ALA A 294 11.63 27.47 34.16
N ILE A 295 10.63 27.36 33.28
CA ILE A 295 9.22 27.28 33.68
C ILE A 295 9.01 26.06 34.57
N GLY A 296 9.50 24.88 34.17
CA GLY A 296 9.40 23.65 34.97
C GLY A 296 10.00 23.78 36.37
N ALA A 297 11.15 24.46 36.50
CA ALA A 297 11.77 24.75 37.80
C ALA A 297 10.97 25.76 38.65
N ALA A 298 10.18 26.64 38.02
CA ALA A 298 9.33 27.61 38.69
C ALA A 298 7.95 27.07 39.10
N VAL A 299 7.54 25.90 38.59
CA VAL A 299 6.27 25.26 38.99
C VAL A 299 6.41 24.75 40.43
N ALA A 300 5.49 25.16 41.29
CA ALA A 300 5.47 24.70 42.68
C ALA A 300 5.18 23.19 42.78
N VAL A 301 5.75 22.53 43.79
CA VAL A 301 5.56 21.09 44.06
C VAL A 301 4.08 20.71 44.19
N ARG A 302 3.26 21.62 44.72
CA ARG A 302 1.79 21.53 44.70
C ARG A 302 1.24 22.60 43.76
N LEU A 303 0.46 22.18 42.76
CA LEU A 303 -0.24 23.09 41.87
C LEU A 303 -1.30 23.87 42.65
N MET A 304 -1.26 25.19 42.54
CA MET A 304 -2.25 26.09 43.16
C MET A 304 -3.40 26.37 42.20
N LYS A 305 -4.48 27.01 42.69
CA LYS A 305 -5.64 27.41 41.87
C LYS A 305 -5.25 28.07 40.55
N ARG A 306 -4.28 29.00 40.58
CA ARG A 306 -3.81 29.71 39.38
C ARG A 306 -3.24 28.76 38.33
N ASP A 307 -2.45 27.78 38.74
CA ASP A 307 -1.77 26.86 37.83
C ASP A 307 -2.78 25.87 37.22
N LEU A 308 -3.72 25.37 38.03
CA LEU A 308 -4.81 24.53 37.57
C LEU A 308 -5.72 25.26 36.57
N LEU A 309 -6.09 26.52 36.86
CA LEU A 309 -6.86 27.35 35.94
C LEU A 309 -6.14 27.52 34.61
N PHE A 310 -4.85 27.86 34.64
CA PHE A 310 -4.04 28.03 33.44
C PHE A 310 -4.03 26.75 32.57
N VAL A 311 -3.84 25.58 33.18
CA VAL A 311 -3.82 24.29 32.46
C VAL A 311 -5.20 23.97 31.88
N ILE A 312 -6.26 24.11 32.67
CA ILE A 312 -7.63 23.78 32.25
C ILE A 312 -8.10 24.67 31.11
N GLU A 313 -7.82 25.99 31.15
CA GLU A 313 -8.17 26.91 30.07
C GLU A 313 -7.48 26.52 28.75
N ARG A 314 -6.21 26.10 28.81
CA ARG A 314 -5.47 25.62 27.63
C ARG A 314 -5.98 24.28 27.12
N LEU A 315 -6.35 23.36 28.02
CA LEU A 315 -6.96 22.08 27.64
C LEU A 315 -8.34 22.28 27.00
N ALA A 316 -9.18 23.15 27.57
CA ALA A 316 -10.50 23.46 27.05
C ALA A 316 -10.43 24.07 25.64
N ALA A 317 -9.48 24.99 25.40
CA ALA A 317 -9.26 25.60 24.08
C ALA A 317 -8.80 24.60 23.00
N MET A 318 -8.32 23.41 23.37
CA MET A 318 -7.95 22.36 22.42
C MET A 318 -9.09 21.39 22.08
N LEU A 319 -10.24 21.48 22.76
CA LEU A 319 -11.41 20.64 22.51
C LEU A 319 -12.40 21.32 21.57
N ASP A 320 -13.10 20.52 20.78
CA ASP A 320 -14.28 21.01 20.03
C ASP A 320 -15.47 21.28 20.97
N GLU A 321 -16.43 22.07 20.50
CA GLU A 321 -17.58 22.51 21.29
C GLU A 321 -18.43 21.32 21.80
N ASN A 322 -18.55 20.24 21.03
CA ASN A 322 -19.33 19.06 21.41
C ASN A 322 -18.70 18.32 22.59
N ARG A 323 -17.37 18.14 22.58
CA ARG A 323 -16.64 17.49 23.66
C ARG A 323 -16.61 18.35 24.91
N LEU A 324 -16.40 19.66 24.75
CA LEU A 324 -16.49 20.60 25.86
C LEU A 324 -17.90 20.60 26.47
N ALA A 325 -18.95 20.50 25.65
CA ALA A 325 -20.32 20.37 26.11
C ALA A 325 -20.58 19.11 26.95
N ILE A 326 -19.96 17.96 26.60
CA ILE A 326 -20.08 16.72 27.37
C ILE A 326 -19.54 16.93 28.79
N VAL A 327 -18.34 17.51 28.91
CA VAL A 327 -17.73 17.79 30.22
C VAL A 327 -18.55 18.85 30.97
N ALA A 328 -18.90 19.95 30.32
CA ALA A 328 -19.72 21.02 30.90
C ALA A 328 -21.05 20.49 31.48
N LYS A 329 -21.72 19.57 30.76
CA LYS A 329 -22.98 18.96 31.20
C LYS A 329 -22.83 18.12 32.46
N GLN A 330 -21.69 17.44 32.66
CA GLN A 330 -21.42 16.68 33.90
C GLN A 330 -21.37 17.59 35.12
N HIS A 331 -20.96 18.84 34.95
CA HIS A 331 -20.91 19.87 35.99
C HIS A 331 -22.14 20.78 36.01
N GLY A 332 -23.25 20.35 35.39
CA GLY A 332 -24.51 21.08 35.41
C GLY A 332 -24.58 22.31 34.50
N ILE A 333 -23.57 22.56 33.66
CA ILE A 333 -23.53 23.68 32.74
C ILE A 333 -24.28 23.29 31.47
N LYS A 334 -25.35 24.03 31.16
CA LYS A 334 -26.17 23.83 29.96
C LYS A 334 -26.44 25.19 29.32
N LYS A 335 -26.50 25.22 27.98
CA LYS A 335 -26.99 26.39 27.26
C LYS A 335 -28.46 26.62 27.63
N ALA A 336 -28.81 27.85 28.00
CA ALA A 336 -30.21 28.24 28.21
C ALA A 336 -30.84 28.73 26.90
N LYS A 337 -30.02 29.32 26.02
CA LYS A 337 -30.37 29.76 24.66
C LYS A 337 -29.32 29.27 23.67
N ASP A 338 -29.70 29.08 22.41
CA ASP A 338 -28.77 28.66 21.35
C ASP A 338 -27.63 29.68 21.10
N SER A 339 -27.86 30.95 21.44
CA SER A 339 -26.86 32.02 21.41
C SER A 339 -25.77 31.93 22.50
N ASP A 340 -25.94 31.06 23.50
CA ASP A 340 -25.00 30.94 24.60
C ASP A 340 -23.74 30.18 24.17
N SER A 341 -22.57 30.75 24.46
CA SER A 341 -21.28 30.07 24.23
C SER A 341 -20.93 29.20 25.43
N ILE A 342 -20.81 27.89 25.20
CA ILE A 342 -20.37 26.93 26.23
C ILE A 342 -18.98 27.30 26.75
N GLU A 343 -18.07 27.77 25.89
CA GLU A 343 -16.73 28.22 26.29
C GLU A 343 -16.79 29.34 27.32
N LYS A 344 -17.65 30.36 27.10
CA LYS A 344 -17.80 31.48 28.04
C LYS A 344 -18.41 31.04 29.36
N LEU A 345 -19.44 30.18 29.31
CA LEU A 345 -20.09 29.63 30.51
C LEU A 345 -19.12 28.76 31.31
N PHE A 346 -18.34 27.92 30.63
CA PHE A 346 -17.32 27.07 31.23
C PHE A 346 -16.21 27.92 31.86
N ALA A 347 -15.66 28.91 31.16
CA ALA A 347 -14.67 29.83 31.72
C ALA A 347 -15.19 30.65 32.92
N ALA A 348 -16.48 31.02 32.94
CA ALA A 348 -17.10 31.67 34.09
C ALA A 348 -17.20 30.72 35.30
N PHE A 349 -17.54 29.45 35.06
CA PHE A 349 -17.56 28.40 36.08
C PHE A 349 -16.17 28.20 36.69
N LEU A 350 -15.15 27.97 35.85
CA LEU A 350 -13.77 27.71 36.30
C LEU A 350 -13.26 28.74 37.32
N ARG A 351 -13.50 30.03 37.07
CA ARG A 351 -13.05 31.12 37.96
C ARG A 351 -13.61 31.02 39.39
N ARG A 352 -14.84 30.54 39.53
CA ARG A 352 -15.55 30.44 40.82
C ARG A 352 -15.33 29.11 41.53
N THR A 353 -14.79 28.13 40.83
CA THR A 353 -14.57 26.78 41.33
C THR A 353 -13.38 26.69 42.29
N GLU A 354 -13.43 25.75 43.24
CA GLU A 354 -12.36 25.46 44.19
C GLU A 354 -11.28 24.54 43.60
N GLU A 355 -10.09 24.52 44.21
CA GLU A 355 -8.92 23.77 43.73
C GLU A 355 -9.19 22.27 43.56
N SER A 356 -9.95 21.67 44.48
CA SER A 356 -10.29 20.24 44.45
C SER A 356 -11.07 19.85 43.19
N MET A 357 -11.99 20.71 42.75
CA MET A 357 -12.80 20.49 41.55
C MET A 357 -12.02 20.83 40.29
N LEU A 358 -11.17 21.87 40.31
CA LEU A 358 -10.25 22.14 39.21
C LEU A 358 -9.30 20.94 38.97
N GLY A 359 -8.80 20.31 40.03
CA GLY A 359 -8.01 19.08 39.92
C GLY A 359 -8.74 17.95 39.18
N ARG A 360 -10.03 17.73 39.47
CA ARG A 360 -10.87 16.74 38.77
C ARG A 360 -11.08 17.10 37.29
N LEU A 361 -11.38 18.37 37.02
CA LEU A 361 -11.56 18.87 35.65
C LEU A 361 -10.30 18.72 34.79
N THR A 362 -9.11 18.94 35.36
CA THR A 362 -7.84 18.71 34.65
C THR A 362 -7.74 17.27 34.18
N VAL A 363 -8.09 16.30 35.03
CA VAL A 363 -8.09 14.87 34.69
C VAL A 363 -9.13 14.56 33.61
N GLU A 364 -10.37 15.00 33.80
CA GLU A 364 -11.47 14.77 32.85
C GLU A 364 -11.14 15.32 31.45
N LEU A 365 -10.68 16.57 31.36
CA LEU A 365 -10.33 17.20 30.08
C LEU A 365 -9.13 16.51 29.42
N THR A 366 -8.15 16.07 30.20
CA THR A 366 -6.99 15.33 29.66
C THR A 366 -7.42 13.99 29.07
N ILE A 367 -8.30 13.24 29.75
CA ILE A 367 -8.83 11.96 29.25
C ILE A 367 -9.65 12.18 27.99
N VAL A 368 -10.55 13.18 27.98
CA VAL A 368 -11.38 13.50 26.81
C VAL A 368 -10.53 13.93 25.61
N LEU A 369 -9.49 14.73 25.84
CA LEU A 369 -8.56 15.16 24.78
C LEU A 369 -7.72 13.99 24.25
N ALA A 370 -7.23 13.11 25.13
CA ALA A 370 -6.50 11.91 24.71
C ALA A 370 -7.40 10.94 23.92
N ALA A 371 -8.64 10.72 24.38
CA ALA A 371 -9.64 9.93 23.68
C ALA A 371 -10.04 10.57 22.34
N ALA A 372 -9.91 11.89 22.19
CA ALA A 372 -10.15 12.59 20.94
C ALA A 372 -9.09 12.34 19.87
N ARG A 373 -7.83 12.25 20.29
CA ARG A 373 -6.67 12.12 19.39
C ARG A 373 -6.25 10.66 19.19
N GLY A 374 -6.81 9.73 19.96
CA GLY A 374 -6.44 8.32 19.95
C GLY A 374 -7.64 7.37 19.97
N ASN A 375 -7.41 6.14 20.44
CA ASN A 375 -8.44 5.12 20.57
C ASN A 375 -9.21 5.30 21.89
N ALA A 376 -10.40 5.89 21.81
CA ALA A 376 -11.20 6.25 22.98
C ALA A 376 -11.45 5.07 23.96
N PRO A 377 -11.87 3.86 23.52
CA PRO A 377 -11.97 2.69 24.39
C PRO A 377 -10.71 2.35 25.20
N SER A 378 -9.52 2.40 24.59
CA SER A 378 -8.28 2.06 25.30
C SER A 378 -7.92 3.15 26.30
N VAL A 379 -8.01 4.43 25.90
CA VAL A 379 -7.72 5.57 26.78
C VAL A 379 -8.63 5.57 28.02
N LEU A 380 -9.92 5.29 27.83
CA LEU A 380 -10.88 5.20 28.94
C LEU A 380 -10.59 3.99 29.85
N LYS A 381 -10.18 2.85 29.29
CA LYS A 381 -9.82 1.65 30.07
C LYS A 381 -8.54 1.88 30.89
N ASP A 382 -7.53 2.51 30.31
CA ASP A 382 -6.28 2.83 30.99
C ASP A 382 -6.54 3.81 32.14
N ALA A 383 -7.30 4.88 31.88
CA ALA A 383 -7.70 5.82 32.91
C ALA A 383 -8.55 5.15 34.02
N ALA A 384 -9.50 4.31 33.65
CA ALA A 384 -10.32 3.57 34.63
C ALA A 384 -9.46 2.66 35.51
N THR A 385 -8.42 2.04 34.97
CA THR A 385 -7.49 1.22 35.74
C THR A 385 -6.73 2.07 36.78
N VAL A 386 -6.21 3.24 36.38
CA VAL A 386 -5.49 4.16 37.28
C VAL A 386 -6.40 4.65 38.42
N TYR A 387 -7.64 5.02 38.11
CA TYR A 387 -8.61 5.52 39.09
C TYR A 387 -9.45 4.42 39.75
N LYS A 388 -9.12 3.14 39.51
CA LYS A 388 -9.80 1.95 40.07
C LYS A 388 -11.32 1.97 39.84
N VAL A 389 -11.74 2.37 38.65
CA VAL A 389 -13.13 2.41 38.21
C VAL A 389 -13.50 1.08 37.55
N ASP A 390 -14.57 0.45 38.03
CA ASP A 390 -15.09 -0.79 37.45
C ASP A 390 -15.90 -0.50 36.18
N THR A 391 -15.23 -0.64 35.03
CA THR A 391 -15.84 -0.42 33.71
C THR A 391 -16.90 -1.46 33.37
N ASP A 392 -16.78 -2.69 33.88
CA ASP A 392 -17.70 -3.78 33.57
C ASP A 392 -19.02 -3.60 34.31
N ALA A 393 -18.97 -3.18 35.57
CA ALA A 393 -20.15 -2.79 36.33
C ALA A 393 -20.88 -1.60 35.69
N ILE A 394 -20.13 -0.59 35.20
CA ILE A 394 -20.72 0.54 34.47
C ILE A 394 -21.37 0.05 33.16
N ALA A 395 -20.68 -0.77 32.38
CA ALA A 395 -21.21 -1.31 31.14
C ALA A 395 -22.47 -2.17 31.37
N ALA A 396 -22.50 -2.96 32.45
CA ALA A 396 -23.66 -3.75 32.84
C ALA A 396 -24.86 -2.85 33.19
N LYS A 397 -24.67 -1.79 33.99
CA LYS A 397 -25.72 -0.82 34.32
C LYS A 397 -26.25 -0.12 33.07
N VAL A 398 -25.36 0.33 32.18
CA VAL A 398 -25.77 0.96 30.92
C VAL A 398 -26.59 -0.01 30.08
N LYS A 399 -26.17 -1.27 29.92
CA LYS A 399 -26.96 -2.30 29.20
C LYS A 399 -28.34 -2.49 29.81
N GLN A 400 -28.45 -2.49 31.15
CA GLN A 400 -29.74 -2.59 31.85
C GLN A 400 -30.64 -1.36 31.59
N GLU A 401 -30.09 -0.15 31.62
CA GLU A 401 -30.83 1.08 31.31
C GLU A 401 -31.37 1.10 29.88
N PHE A 402 -30.56 0.66 28.90
CA PHE A 402 -30.99 0.57 27.51
C PHE A 402 -32.07 -0.50 27.33
N ALA A 403 -31.93 -1.67 27.96
CA ALA A 403 -32.95 -2.71 27.94
C ALA A 403 -34.27 -2.25 28.58
N ALA A 404 -34.21 -1.46 29.67
CA ALA A 404 -35.39 -0.87 30.30
C ALA A 404 -36.07 0.18 29.40
N LYS A 405 -35.29 1.03 28.72
CA LYS A 405 -35.81 2.02 27.76
C LYS A 405 -36.43 1.38 26.52
N GLU A 406 -35.88 0.27 26.02
CA GLU A 406 -36.50 -0.48 24.91
C GLU A 406 -37.81 -1.14 25.34
N LYS A 407 -37.86 -1.73 26.54
CA LYS A 407 -39.10 -2.31 27.09
C LYS A 407 -40.19 -1.25 27.29
N ALA A 408 -39.83 -0.03 27.68
CA ALA A 408 -40.76 1.09 27.80
C ALA A 408 -41.25 1.66 26.46
N LYS A 409 -40.55 1.37 25.35
CA LYS A 409 -40.91 1.84 23.99
C LYS A 409 -41.73 0.84 23.17
N LYS A 410 -41.93 -0.40 23.63
CA LYS A 410 -42.85 -1.34 22.95
C LYS A 410 -44.31 -0.91 23.19
N PRO A 411 -45.14 -0.69 22.14
CA PRO A 411 -46.55 -0.43 22.33
C PRO A 411 -47.23 -1.67 22.90
N VAL A 412 -48.08 -1.47 23.91
CA VAL A 412 -48.98 -2.49 24.45
C VAL A 412 -49.77 -3.09 23.28
N ALA A 413 -49.61 -4.40 23.05
CA ALA A 413 -50.38 -5.13 22.06
C ALA A 413 -51.88 -4.98 22.39
N LYS A 414 -52.65 -4.46 21.43
CA LYS A 414 -54.12 -4.37 21.53
C LYS A 414 -54.69 -5.77 21.77
N ALA A 415 -55.44 -5.92 22.85
CA ALA A 415 -56.27 -7.08 23.11
C ALA A 415 -57.27 -7.28 21.96
N GLN A 416 -57.40 -8.53 21.48
CA GLN A 416 -58.34 -8.93 20.44
C GLN A 416 -59.79 -8.79 20.93
N PRO A 417 -60.74 -8.32 20.09
CA PRO A 417 -62.15 -8.26 20.46
C PRO A 417 -62.83 -9.64 20.32
N LYS A 418 -63.68 -9.97 21.31
CA LYS A 418 -64.55 -11.17 21.34
C LYS A 418 -65.53 -11.20 20.15
N PRO A 419 -65.87 -12.38 19.61
CA PRO A 419 -66.81 -12.49 18.49
C PRO A 419 -68.26 -12.25 18.92
N ALA A 420 -68.99 -11.49 18.11
CA ALA A 420 -70.40 -11.15 18.30
C ALA A 420 -71.34 -12.32 17.95
N ARG A 421 -72.41 -12.41 18.73
CA ARG A 421 -73.51 -13.39 18.69
C ARG A 421 -74.34 -13.18 17.40
N LYS A 422 -74.50 -14.22 16.57
CA LYS A 422 -75.43 -14.22 15.42
C LYS A 422 -76.87 -14.31 15.90
N ALA A 423 -77.71 -13.37 15.48
CA ALA A 423 -79.17 -13.44 15.55
C ALA A 423 -79.74 -14.20 14.34
N LYS A 424 -80.82 -14.95 14.56
CA LYS A 424 -81.62 -15.72 13.59
C LYS A 424 -82.54 -14.81 12.76
N ALA A 425 -82.71 -15.14 11.48
CA ALA A 425 -83.95 -15.14 10.67
C ALA A 425 -83.50 -15.45 9.21
N ALA A 426 -84.12 -16.31 8.41
CA ALA A 426 -85.40 -17.02 8.44
C ALA A 426 -85.21 -18.46 7.97
#